data_AF-A0A7C5JPF3-F1
#
_entry.id   AF-A0A7C5JPF3-F1
#
_cell.length_a   1.000
_cell.length_b   1.000
_cell.length_c   1.000
_cell.angle_alpha   90.00
_cell.angle_beta   90.00
_cell.angle_gamma   90.00
#
_symmetry.space_group_name_H-M   'P 1'
#
loop_
_entity.id
_entity.type
_entity.pdbx_description
1 polymer ?
#
loop_
_entity_poly.entity_id
_entity_poly.type
_entity_poly.pdbx_seq_one_letter_code
_entity_poly.pdbx_strand_id
1 'polypeptide(L)' 'MQGGETWQKYHKDISAYLIKMQLDDGSWSKITVLGDTYDTAIALMILQMPMDRLATFQPPAAVKKESAPASK' A
#
# COMPACT_ATOMS: atom_id res chain seq x y z
N MET A 1 -2.69 0.14 -8.99
CA MET A 1 -3.22 -0.26 -7.66
C MET A 1 -4.69 -0.64 -7.78
N GLN A 2 -5.09 -1.79 -7.24
CA GLN A 2 -6.43 -2.41 -7.41
C GLN A 2 -7.59 -1.72 -6.64
N GLY A 3 -7.52 -0.40 -6.40
CA GLY A 3 -8.56 0.37 -5.69
C GLY A 3 -9.29 1.42 -6.55
N GLY A 4 -8.95 1.55 -7.84
CA GLY A 4 -9.53 2.56 -8.73
C GLY A 4 -9.19 4.01 -8.35
N GLU A 5 -9.88 4.97 -8.98
CA GLU A 5 -9.64 6.41 -8.80
C GLU A 5 -9.95 6.90 -7.38
N THR A 6 -11.00 6.36 -6.75
CA THR A 6 -11.39 6.70 -5.38
C THR A 6 -10.27 6.40 -4.39
N TRP A 7 -9.64 5.23 -4.53
CA TRP A 7 -8.50 4.86 -3.69
C TRP A 7 -7.29 5.76 -3.94
N GLN A 8 -7.00 6.11 -5.19
CA GLN A 8 -5.88 7.00 -5.50
C GLN A 8 -6.06 8.38 -4.88
N LYS A 9 -7.28 8.93 -4.94
CA LYS A 9 -7.60 10.20 -4.29
C LYS A 9 -7.46 10.10 -2.78
N TYR A 10 -8.06 9.09 -2.18
CA TYR A 10 -7.94 8.87 -0.73
C TYR A 10 -6.49 8.70 -0.29
N HIS A 11 -5.71 7.89 -1.01
CA HIS A 11 -4.30 7.63 -0.74
C HIS A 11 -3.46 8.92 -0.82
N LYS A 12 -3.71 9.75 -1.85
CA LYS A 12 -3.06 11.05 -1.98
C LYS A 12 -3.36 11.96 -0.80
N ASP A 13 -4.63 12.04 -0.40
CA ASP A 13 -5.08 12.93 0.67
C ASP A 13 -4.54 12.47 2.04
N ILE A 14 -4.62 11.17 2.35
CA ILE A 14 -4.10 10.62 3.61
C ILE A 14 -2.57 10.69 3.67
N SER A 15 -1.85 10.48 2.56
CA SER A 15 -0.39 10.60 2.53
C SER A 15 0.06 12.02 2.83
N ALA A 16 -0.61 13.02 2.24
CA ALA A 16 -0.33 14.42 2.52
C ALA A 16 -0.62 14.79 3.99
N TYR A 17 -1.67 14.21 4.58
CA TYR A 17 -1.96 14.39 6.00
C TYR A 17 -0.90 13.75 6.89
N LEU A 18 -0.50 12.51 6.62
CA LEU A 18 0.52 11.80 7.39
C LEU A 18 1.86 12.54 7.34
N ILE A 19 2.32 12.98 6.17
CA ILE A 19 3.58 13.74 6.07
C ILE A 19 3.56 15.02 6.92
N LYS A 20 2.42 15.72 6.99
CA LYS A 20 2.27 16.92 7.83
C LYS A 20 2.26 16.64 9.33
N MET A 21 1.87 15.42 9.71
CA MET A 21 1.80 15.00 11.12
C MET A 21 3.09 14.33 11.60
N GLN A 22 4.05 14.09 10.72
CA GLN A 22 5.31 13.48 11.09
C GLN A 22 6.05 14.39 12.08
N LEU A 23 6.52 13.81 13.17
CA LEU A 23 7.35 14.52 14.13
C LEU A 23 8.75 14.73 13.56
N ASP A 24 9.52 15.65 14.16
CA ASP A 24 10.88 15.98 13.71
C ASP A 24 11.85 14.78 13.76
N ASP A 25 11.57 13.80 14.62
CA ASP A 25 12.32 12.54 14.71
C ASP A 25 11.91 11.48 13.66
N GLY A 26 10.91 11.80 12.84
CA GLY A 26 10.37 10.95 11.80
C GLY A 26 9.27 9.99 12.24
N SER A 27 8.87 10.00 13.52
CA SER A 27 7.81 9.16 14.06
C SER A 27 6.43 9.77 13.92
N TRP A 28 5.40 8.96 14.18
CA TRP A 28 4.04 9.42 14.36
C TRP A 28 3.53 9.06 15.74
N SER A 29 2.83 10.01 16.36
CA SER A 29 2.15 9.82 17.64
C SER A 29 0.71 10.33 17.53
N LYS A 30 -0.17 9.81 18.39
CA LYS A 30 -1.57 10.26 18.52
C LYS A 30 -2.41 10.10 17.24
N ILE A 31 -2.02 9.19 16.34
CA ILE A 31 -2.90 8.75 15.25
C ILE A 31 -3.96 7.80 15.82
N THR A 32 -3.56 6.91 16.73
CA THR A 32 -4.45 5.96 17.40
C THR A 32 -4.25 5.97 18.91
N VAL A 33 -5.06 5.18 19.62
CA VAL A 33 -4.94 4.97 21.07
C VAL A 33 -3.93 3.86 21.43
N LEU A 34 -3.28 3.24 20.42
CA LEU A 34 -2.44 2.05 20.59
C LEU A 34 -0.95 2.38 20.81
N GLY A 35 -0.58 3.66 20.71
CA GLY A 35 0.75 4.17 21.02
C GLY A 35 1.66 4.41 19.79
N ASP A 36 2.76 5.11 20.04
CA ASP A 36 3.58 5.74 19.00
C ASP A 36 4.26 4.74 18.05
N THR A 37 4.67 3.57 18.55
CA THR A 37 5.24 2.51 17.71
C THR A 37 4.23 1.99 16.70
N TYR A 38 2.99 1.77 17.14
CA TYR A 38 1.92 1.29 16.28
C TYR A 38 1.52 2.35 15.26
N ASP A 39 1.38 3.60 15.72
CA ASP A 39 1.07 4.76 14.87
C ASP A 39 2.11 4.96 13.77
N THR A 40 3.39 4.88 14.14
CA THR A 40 4.50 4.97 13.18
C THR A 40 4.46 3.83 12.18
N ALA A 41 4.25 2.58 12.62
CA ALA A 41 4.16 1.43 11.72
C ALA A 41 3.00 1.55 10.73
N ILE A 42 1.83 2.00 11.18
CA ILE A 42 0.65 2.21 10.33
C ILE A 42 0.89 3.32 9.31
N ALA A 43 1.45 4.46 9.75
CA ALA A 43 1.78 5.57 8.87
C ALA A 43 2.74 5.11 7.76
N LEU A 44 3.79 4.36 8.11
CA LEU A 44 4.73 3.80 7.15
C LEU A 44 4.05 2.80 6.19
N MET A 45 3.19 1.91 6.68
CA MET A 45 2.46 0.97 5.83
C MET A 45 1.59 1.69 4.79
N ILE A 46 0.86 2.73 5.19
CA ILE A 46 0.02 3.53 4.29
C ILE A 46 0.87 4.26 3.25
N LEU A 47 2.00 4.84 3.66
CA LEU A 47 2.90 5.56 2.75
C LEU A 47 3.63 4.62 1.77
N GLN A 48 3.80 3.34 2.11
CA GLN A 48 4.45 2.33 1.26
C GLN A 48 3.50 1.60 0.30
N MET A 49 2.18 1.70 0.50
CA MET A 49 1.16 1.13 -0.41
C MET A 49 1.40 1.43 -1.90
N PRO A 50 1.78 2.65 -2.32
CA PRO A 50 1.94 2.96 -3.72
C PRO A 50 3.22 2.42 -4.35
N MET A 51 4.15 1.91 -3.54
CA MET A 51 5.42 1.37 -4.01
C MET A 51 5.31 -0.09 -4.46
N ASP A 52 4.11 -0.69 -4.44
CA ASP A 52 3.85 -2.13 -4.65
C ASP A 52 4.74 -3.03 -3.74
N ARG A 53 5.19 -2.51 -2.60
CA ARG A 53 6.03 -3.21 -1.61
C ARG A 53 5.24 -3.87 -0.48
N LEU A 54 3.93 -4.03 -0.63
CA LEU A 54 3.17 -4.83 0.33
C LEU A 54 3.62 -6.29 0.25
N ALA A 55 3.92 -6.88 1.41
CA ALA A 55 4.34 -8.28 1.54
C ALA A 55 3.32 -9.30 0.99
N THR A 56 2.11 -8.86 0.62
CA THR A 56 1.06 -9.68 -0.01
C THR A 56 1.00 -9.53 -1.54
N PHE A 57 1.91 -8.80 -2.18
CA PHE A 57 1.95 -8.69 -3.64
C PHE A 57 2.45 -10.01 -4.26
N GLN A 58 1.55 -10.98 -4.36
CA GLN A 58 1.76 -12.20 -5.12
C GLN A 58 1.45 -11.87 -6.59
N PRO A 59 2.45 -11.84 -7.50
CA PRO A 59 2.17 -11.64 -8.90
C PRO A 59 1.20 -12.72 -9.37
N PRO A 60 0.19 -12.38 -10.20
CA PRO A 60 -0.74 -13.38 -10.73
C PRO A 60 0.09 -14.47 -11.42
N ALA A 61 -0.13 -15.72 -11.02
CA ALA A 61 0.55 -16.86 -11.60
C ALA A 61 0.44 -16.78 -13.12
N ALA A 62 1.58 -16.79 -13.81
CA ALA A 62 1.62 -16.73 -15.26
C ALA A 62 0.74 -17.86 -15.82
N VAL A 63 -0.38 -17.49 -16.44
CA VAL A 63 -1.24 -18.43 -17.14
C VAL A 63 -0.41 -19.01 -18.29
N LYS A 64 0.01 -20.27 -18.15
CA LYS A 64 0.58 -21.03 -19.27
C LYS A 64 -0.50 -21.11 -20.34
N LYS A 65 -0.32 -20.41 -21.46
CA LYS A 65 -1.12 -20.64 -22.66
C LYS A 65 -0.78 -22.05 -23.14
N GLU A 66 -1.64 -23.00 -22.83
CA GLU A 66 -1.60 -24.33 -23.43
C GLU A 66 -1.98 -24.16 -24.90
N SER A 67 -1.00 -24.34 -25.78
CA SER A 67 -1.19 -24.35 -27.23
C SER A 67 -2.10 -25.52 -27.60
N ALA A 68 -3.26 -25.22 -28.18
CA ALA A 68 -4.19 -26.21 -28.69
C ALA A 68 -3.50 -27.19 -29.67
N PRO A 69 -3.81 -28.49 -29.63
CA PRO A 69 -3.25 -29.45 -30.59
C PRO A 69 -3.82 -29.18 -31.99
N ALA A 70 -2.93 -29.16 -32.97
CA ALA A 70 -3.27 -29.04 -34.37
C ALA A 70 -4.15 -30.22 -34.81
N SER A 71 -5.32 -29.90 -35.36
CA SER A 71 -6.21 -30.85 -36.03
C SER A 71 -5.48 -31.48 -37.22
N LYS A 72 -5.44 -32.81 -37.28
CA LYS A 72 -5.22 -33.59 -38.50
C LYS A 72 -6.41 -34.50 -38.69
#